data_AF-A0AA39C3U7-F1
#
_entry.id   AF-A0AA39C3U7-F1
#
_cell.length_a   1.000
_cell.length_b   1.000
_cell.length_c   1.000
_cell.angle_alpha   90.00
_cell.angle_beta   90.00
_cell.angle_gamma   90.00
#
_symmetry.space_group_name_H-M   'P 1'
#
loop_
_entity.id
_entity.type
_entity.pdbx_description
1 polymer ?
#
loop_
_entity_poly.entity_id
_entity_poly.type
_entity_poly.pdbx_seq_one_letter_code
_entity_poly.pdbx_strand_id
1 'polypeptide(L)'
;MYISEQKICRWGNTNPSKRNYIESKKIASAEHIVKCGKLSETNNNDEVTFVAFCMQTSNLRNKPHEINCSVSCNGKILSMVCTCKAGLGEKCKHTFGTLFYCTLIDLNTLPMLS
;
A
#
# COMPACT_ATOMS: atom_id res chain seq x y z
N MET A 1 6.75 1.91 -13.14
CA MET A 1 6.51 2.96 -12.14
C MET A 1 6.84 2.47 -10.74
N TYR A 2 7.68 3.20 -9.99
CA TYR A 2 8.05 2.87 -8.61
C TYR A 2 7.67 3.96 -7.63
N ILE A 3 7.33 3.56 -6.40
CA ILE A 3 7.23 4.48 -5.26
C ILE A 3 8.58 4.51 -4.56
N SER A 4 9.13 5.71 -4.36
CA SER A 4 10.35 5.87 -3.55
C SER A 4 10.00 5.98 -2.07
N GLU A 5 10.85 5.45 -1.21
CA GLU A 5 10.70 5.56 0.25
C GLU A 5 10.58 7.02 0.74
N GLN A 6 11.29 7.96 0.12
CA GLN A 6 11.20 9.39 0.46
C GLN A 6 9.78 9.95 0.26
N LYS A 7 9.06 9.51 -0.78
CA LYS A 7 7.67 9.92 -1.04
C LYS A 7 6.71 9.34 0.00
N ILE A 8 6.96 8.11 0.44
CA ILE A 8 6.20 7.46 1.53
C ILE A 8 6.38 8.26 2.83
N CYS A 9 7.62 8.56 3.20
CA CYS A 9 7.93 9.35 4.37
C CYS A 9 7.28 10.74 4.33
N ARG A 10 7.33 11.42 3.18
CA ARG A 10 6.70 12.74 2.98
C ARG A 10 5.17 12.68 3.10
N TRP A 11 4.51 11.75 2.39
CA TRP A 11 3.05 11.60 2.42
C TRP A 11 2.56 11.23 3.83
N GLY A 12 3.28 10.32 4.48
CA GLY A 12 2.95 9.80 5.79
C GLY A 12 3.36 10.68 6.98
N ASN A 13 4.10 11.77 6.75
CA ASN A 13 4.81 12.53 7.78
C ASN A 13 5.58 11.59 8.76
N THR A 14 6.36 10.67 8.19
CA THR A 14 7.12 9.66 8.95
C THR A 14 8.59 9.63 8.56
N ASN A 15 9.39 8.87 9.30
CA ASN A 15 10.83 8.67 9.07
C ASN A 15 11.29 7.36 9.74
N PRO A 16 12.53 6.89 9.46
CA PRO A 16 13.02 5.61 9.98
C PRO A 16 13.04 5.42 11.50
N SER A 17 13.05 6.50 12.29
CA SER A 17 13.02 6.40 13.75
C SER A 17 11.60 6.32 14.33
N LYS A 18 10.56 6.63 13.54
CA LYS A 18 9.18 6.56 14.02
C LYS A 18 8.65 5.12 14.03
N ARG A 19 7.90 4.79 15.08
CA ARG A 19 7.29 3.47 15.28
C ARG A 19 6.45 3.01 14.09
N ASN A 20 5.64 3.90 13.49
CA ASN A 20 4.79 3.55 12.35
C ASN A 20 5.59 3.16 11.11
N TYR A 21 6.77 3.77 10.88
CA TYR A 21 7.67 3.34 9.83
C TYR A 21 8.17 1.92 10.10
N ILE A 22 8.72 1.68 11.30
CA ILE A 22 9.35 0.41 11.68
C ILE A 22 8.35 -0.74 11.61
N GLU A 23 7.16 -0.57 12.19
CA GLU A 23 6.12 -1.60 12.19
C GLU A 23 5.60 -1.90 10.77
N SER A 24 5.54 -0.89 9.91
CA SER A 24 5.06 -1.07 8.53
C SER A 24 6.09 -1.74 7.63
N LYS A 25 7.39 -1.46 7.82
CA LYS A 25 8.46 -2.21 7.16
C LYS A 25 8.44 -3.69 7.53
N LYS A 26 8.13 -4.02 8.79
CA LYS A 26 7.94 -5.41 9.23
C LYS A 26 6.77 -6.07 8.49
N ILE A 27 5.66 -5.37 8.28
CA ILE A 27 4.53 -5.90 7.49
C ILE A 27 4.96 -6.20 6.05
N ALA A 28 5.64 -5.26 5.39
CA ALA A 28 6.10 -5.44 4.02
C ALA A 28 7.10 -6.61 3.88
N SER A 29 7.94 -6.82 4.89
CA SER A 29 8.98 -7.86 4.88
C SER A 29 8.48 -9.23 5.34
N ALA A 30 7.33 -9.30 6.03
CA ALA A 30 6.78 -10.53 6.58
C ALA A 30 5.76 -11.22 5.63
N GLU A 31 5.76 -10.87 4.34
CA GLU A 31 4.84 -11.43 3.33
C GLU A 31 3.35 -11.31 3.73
N HIS A 32 3.01 -10.32 4.55
CA HIS A 32 1.62 -10.10 4.96
C HIS A 32 0.77 -9.48 3.85
N ILE A 33 1.38 -8.91 2.81
CA ILE A 33 0.68 -8.48 1.60
C ILE A 33 0.54 -9.69 0.68
N VAL A 34 -0.62 -10.34 0.72
CA VAL A 34 -0.84 -11.64 0.06
C VAL A 34 -1.33 -11.53 -1.38
N LYS A 35 -1.86 -10.37 -1.76
CA LYS A 35 -2.31 -10.08 -3.12
C LYS A 35 -2.23 -8.58 -3.39
N CYS A 36 -1.79 -8.20 -4.58
CA CYS A 36 -1.72 -6.82 -5.03
C CYS A 36 -1.96 -6.80 -6.55
N GLY A 37 -2.87 -5.98 -7.03
CA GLY A 37 -3.19 -5.93 -8.46
C GLY A 37 -4.14 -4.80 -8.83
N LYS A 38 -4.20 -4.49 -10.13
CA LYS A 38 -5.04 -3.41 -10.68
C LYS A 38 -6.50 -3.84 -10.75
N LEU A 39 -7.41 -2.89 -10.53
CA LEU A 39 -8.87 -3.12 -10.61
C LEU A 39 -9.44 -2.87 -12.00
N SER A 40 -8.85 -1.96 -12.77
CA SER A 40 -9.20 -1.69 -14.16
C SER A 40 -7.94 -1.37 -14.95
N GLU A 41 -8.03 -1.49 -16.28
CA GLU A 41 -7.10 -0.77 -17.12
C GLU A 41 -7.24 0.73 -16.83
N THR A 42 -6.12 1.41 -16.77
CA THR A 42 -6.10 2.82 -16.42
C THR A 42 -6.41 3.61 -17.68
N ASN A 43 -7.67 4.03 -17.79
CA ASN A 43 -8.14 4.83 -18.92
C ASN A 43 -7.43 6.20 -19.04
N ASN A 44 -6.74 6.61 -17.96
CA ASN A 44 -6.01 7.86 -17.89
C ASN A 44 -4.55 7.55 -17.52
N ASN A 45 -3.60 7.89 -18.40
CA ASN A 45 -2.17 7.57 -18.26
C ASN A 45 -1.48 8.22 -17.04
N ASP A 46 -2.21 9.05 -16.29
CA ASP A 46 -1.67 9.85 -15.19
C ASP A 46 -1.76 9.20 -13.81
N GLU A 47 -2.45 8.06 -13.68
CA GLU A 47 -2.68 7.38 -12.40
C GLU A 47 -2.61 5.87 -12.57
N VAL A 48 -2.26 5.16 -11.50
CA VAL A 48 -2.41 3.72 -11.33
C VAL A 48 -3.28 3.48 -10.10
N THR A 49 -4.46 2.89 -10.33
CA THR A 49 -5.35 2.41 -9.27
C THR A 49 -5.17 0.91 -9.07
N PHE A 50 -5.02 0.49 -7.83
CA PHE A 50 -4.82 -0.90 -7.49
C PHE A 50 -5.36 -1.21 -6.10
N VAL A 51 -5.54 -2.50 -5.82
CA VAL A 51 -5.96 -3.00 -4.51
C VAL A 51 -4.90 -3.95 -3.98
N ALA A 52 -4.66 -3.90 -2.67
CA ALA A 52 -3.83 -4.84 -1.97
C ALA A 52 -4.61 -5.50 -0.82
N PHE A 53 -4.24 -6.74 -0.49
CA PHE A 53 -4.81 -7.50 0.61
C PHE A 53 -3.72 -7.80 1.64
N CYS A 54 -3.89 -7.29 2.87
CA CYS A 54 -2.96 -7.47 3.97
C CYS A 54 -3.54 -8.38 5.04
N MET A 55 -2.84 -9.45 5.41
CA MET A 55 -3.23 -10.36 6.50
C MET A 55 -3.34 -9.63 7.83
N GLN A 56 -4.29 -10.06 8.67
CA GLN A 56 -4.47 -9.53 10.02
C GLN A 56 -3.47 -10.19 10.97
N THR A 57 -2.55 -9.41 11.56
CA THR A 57 -1.53 -9.96 12.48
C THR A 57 -2.11 -10.51 13.78
N SER A 58 -3.27 -10.01 14.22
CA SER A 58 -3.90 -10.39 15.50
C SER A 58 -5.02 -11.41 15.36
N ASN A 59 -5.50 -11.68 14.14
CA ASN A 59 -6.58 -12.64 13.90
C ASN A 59 -6.48 -13.23 12.48
N LEU A 60 -5.53 -14.14 12.30
CA LEU A 60 -5.17 -14.74 11.00
C LEU A 60 -6.32 -15.49 10.31
N ARG A 61 -7.39 -15.85 11.04
CA ARG A 61 -8.56 -16.55 10.48
C ARG A 61 -9.55 -15.61 9.81
N ASN A 62 -9.46 -14.31 10.05
CA ASN A 62 -10.33 -13.32 9.43
C ASN A 62 -9.85 -12.99 8.01
N LYS A 63 -10.78 -12.46 7.21
CA LYS A 63 -10.47 -11.91 5.90
C LYS A 63 -9.35 -10.85 6.00
N PRO A 64 -8.39 -10.84 5.05
CA PRO A 64 -7.39 -9.79 4.96
C PRO A 64 -8.02 -8.40 4.93
N HIS A 65 -7.29 -7.41 5.41
CA HIS A 65 -7.63 -6.03 5.15
C HIS A 65 -7.44 -5.74 3.67
N GLU A 66 -8.49 -5.24 3.03
CA GLU A 66 -8.41 -4.62 1.71
C GLU A 66 -7.88 -3.19 1.84
N ILE A 67 -6.95 -2.83 0.95
CA ILE A 67 -6.37 -1.50 0.82
C ILE A 67 -6.54 -1.02 -0.62
N ASN A 68 -7.39 -0.01 -0.81
CA ASN A 68 -7.59 0.66 -2.08
C ASN A 68 -6.53 1.77 -2.25
N CYS A 69 -5.82 1.74 -3.36
CA CYS A 69 -4.62 2.54 -3.59
C CYS A 69 -4.73 3.32 -4.90
N SER A 70 -4.25 4.57 -4.86
CA SER A 70 -4.15 5.44 -6.03
C SER A 70 -2.82 6.18 -5.99
N VAL A 71 -2.05 6.06 -7.09
CA VAL A 71 -0.71 6.63 -7.22
C VAL A 71 -0.57 7.24 -8.61
N SER A 72 -0.11 8.48 -8.72
CA SER A 72 0.11 9.11 -10.02
C SER A 72 1.28 8.49 -10.79
N CYS A 73 1.36 8.72 -12.10
CA CYS A 73 2.42 8.22 -13.01
C CYS A 73 3.85 8.55 -12.55
N ASN A 74 4.03 9.66 -11.83
CA ASN A 74 5.32 10.04 -11.23
C ASN A 74 5.56 9.42 -9.84
N GLY A 75 4.73 8.49 -9.37
CA GLY A 75 4.86 7.81 -8.09
C GLY A 75 4.44 8.64 -6.87
N LYS A 76 3.69 9.73 -7.03
CA LYS A 76 3.10 10.48 -5.90
C LYS A 76 1.88 9.71 -5.40
N ILE A 77 1.81 9.50 -4.09
CA ILE A 77 0.70 8.83 -3.43
C ILE A 77 -0.48 9.79 -3.39
N LEU A 78 -1.61 9.41 -3.98
CA LEU A 78 -2.82 10.22 -4.08
C LEU A 78 -3.83 9.84 -2.98
N SER A 79 -4.10 8.54 -2.81
CA SER A 79 -4.94 8.03 -1.72
C SER A 79 -4.58 6.59 -1.34
N MET A 80 -4.76 6.27 -0.05
CA MET A 80 -4.57 4.94 0.52
C MET A 80 -5.65 4.66 1.57
N VAL A 81 -6.66 3.86 1.23
CA VAL A 81 -7.79 3.57 2.12
C VAL A 81 -7.78 2.11 2.53
N CYS A 82 -7.61 1.86 3.83
CA CYS A 82 -7.63 0.51 4.39
C CYS A 82 -8.93 0.23 5.15
N THR A 83 -9.48 -0.97 4.99
CA THR A 83 -10.70 -1.44 5.69
C THR A 83 -10.54 -1.65 7.19
N CYS A 84 -9.33 -1.51 7.76
CA CYS A 84 -9.15 -1.59 9.21
C CYS A 84 -9.75 -0.37 9.93
N LYS A 85 -10.07 -0.51 11.22
CA LYS A 85 -10.67 0.58 12.02
C LYS A 85 -9.87 1.91 11.97
N ALA A 86 -8.55 1.82 11.99
CA ALA A 86 -7.66 2.98 11.91
C ALA A 86 -7.44 3.51 10.48
N GLY A 87 -7.88 2.76 9.46
CA GLY A 87 -7.65 3.06 8.05
C GLY A 87 -8.49 4.20 7.50
N LEU A 88 -9.51 4.67 8.25
CA LEU A 88 -10.30 5.85 7.92
C LEU A 88 -9.47 7.15 7.94
N GLY A 89 -8.32 7.16 8.61
CA GLY A 89 -7.34 8.26 8.56
C GLY A 89 -6.20 8.05 7.56
N GLU A 90 -6.32 7.08 6.65
CA GLU A 90 -5.36 6.65 5.62
C GLU A 90 -3.98 6.16 6.12
N LYS A 91 -3.61 6.39 7.39
CA LYS A 91 -2.23 6.25 7.90
C LYS A 91 -2.02 5.07 8.84
N CYS A 92 -2.76 3.98 8.63
CA CYS A 92 -2.57 2.77 9.44
C CYS A 92 -1.31 1.99 9.01
N LYS A 93 -0.83 1.09 9.87
CA LYS A 93 0.33 0.25 9.54
C LYS A 93 0.17 -0.59 8.26
N HIS A 94 -1.06 -0.94 7.87
CA HIS A 94 -1.33 -1.69 6.65
C HIS A 94 -1.15 -0.85 5.39
N THR A 95 -1.58 0.42 5.38
CA THR A 95 -1.39 1.30 4.21
C THR A 95 0.09 1.59 3.98
N PHE A 96 0.82 1.91 5.04
CA PHE A 96 2.27 2.05 4.97
C PHE A 96 2.96 0.74 4.58
N GLY A 97 2.52 -0.39 5.11
CA GLY A 97 3.06 -1.71 4.75
C GLY A 97 2.90 -1.99 3.25
N THR A 98 1.72 -1.72 2.69
CA THR A 98 1.47 -1.80 1.24
C THR A 98 2.39 -0.85 0.46
N LEU A 99 2.53 0.41 0.90
CA LEU A 99 3.43 1.36 0.22
C LEU A 99 4.88 0.88 0.21
N PHE A 100 5.38 0.33 1.32
CA PHE A 100 6.73 -0.23 1.40
C PHE A 100 6.88 -1.49 0.56
N TYR A 101 5.86 -2.34 0.47
CA TYR A 101 5.85 -3.45 -0.46
C TYR A 101 5.95 -2.94 -1.91
N CYS A 102 5.23 -1.88 -2.24
CA CYS A 102 5.23 -1.26 -3.57
C CYS A 102 6.56 -0.57 -3.95
N THR A 103 7.52 -0.41 -3.04
CA THR A 103 8.87 0.06 -3.42
C THR A 103 9.69 -1.04 -4.10
N LEU A 104 9.26 -2.30 -3.98
CA LEU A 104 9.98 -3.47 -4.49
C LEU A 104 9.45 -3.94 -5.85
N ILE A 105 8.35 -3.36 -6.34
CA ILE A 105 7.65 -3.82 -7.54
C ILE A 105 7.42 -2.64 -8.49
N ASP A 106 7.37 -2.93 -9.79
CA ASP A 106 6.89 -1.97 -10.76
C ASP A 106 5.35 -2.02 -10.79
N LEU A 107 4.70 -0.93 -10.36
CA LEU A 107 3.24 -0.81 -10.32
C LEU A 107 2.55 -0.97 -11.69
N ASN A 108 3.26 -0.67 -12.79
CA ASN A 108 2.74 -0.87 -14.13
C ASN A 108 2.65 -2.36 -14.49
N THR A 109 3.44 -3.21 -13.84
CA THR A 109 3.48 -4.66 -14.04
C THR A 109 2.53 -5.44 -13.14
N LEU A 110 1.81 -4.75 -12.24
CA LEU A 110 0.81 -5.38 -11.40
C LEU A 110 -0.24 -6.12 -12.24
N PRO A 111 -0.62 -7.35 -11.85
CA PRO A 111 -1.63 -8.12 -12.56
C PRO A 111 -3.00 -7.45 -12.45
N MET A 112 -3.82 -7.66 -13.47
CA MET A 112 -5.25 -7.34 -13.41
C MET A 112 -5.95 -8.34 -12.48
N LEU A 113 -6.72 -7.83 -11.52
CA LEU A 113 -7.58 -8.66 -10.68
C LEU A 113 -8.94 -8.75 -11.36
N SER A 114 -9.16 -9.86 -12.08
CA SER A 114 -10.46 -10.27 -12.64
C SER A 114 -11.48 -10.59 -11.56
#